data_AF-A0A8H8MQ09-F1
#
_entry.id   AF-A0A8H8MQ09-F1
#
_cell.length_a   1.000
_cell.length_b   1.000
_cell.length_c   1.000
_cell.angle_alpha   90.00
_cell.angle_beta   90.00
_cell.angle_gamma   90.00
#
_symmetry.space_group_name_H-M   'P 1'
#
loop_
_entity.id
_entity.type
_entity.pdbx_description
1 polymer ?
#
loop_
_entity_poly.entity_id
_entity_poly.type
_entity_poly.pdbx_seq_one_letter_code
_entity_poly.pdbx_strand_id
1 'polypeptide(L)'
;MSHQCQHCGKSSEGLKRCTACSGVWYCNSSCQKSDWPIHLLSCNIGRPVTSADRLGAAIRQGIAPADTQTCQDYGFLHTPRPDDIEKRMKIYSLLVDDLGIKTKTIHQWREDGVLGSMIKTTLEASLSEHELQGVEYEWFSKHQTTFGESPPPVDDTQTWFLDAYHKTRELIARNTTKADFNRLRSVGSFYEYFLFYTLILQGARPAPCDRTGLWVHFGFCACFNEAEEAQLGDSYLSLLRVITFREFIYGCETSSLLRLFATHGLTIPNPYIRDLLCDMQMRNSVWDLKEFACGDDALRGDIEPALPICVDYGFFNCMDSGEEIALREVYKDILGRPDSDALALHQACLQGKIFDYCSKLVVLNPEDKFRRLMMNLYPLVSPKFSCFDHPNEPMSESDPVAQLINSLPPGISSVSQSELRSALKRSWQARFCGNSNSVD
;
A
#
# COMPACT_ATOMS: atom_id res chain seq x y z
N MET A 1 -21.11 -47.45 -7.65
CA MET A 1 -20.68 -46.09 -8.03
C MET A 1 -19.37 -45.81 -7.32
N SER A 2 -18.31 -45.44 -8.04
CA SER A 2 -17.04 -45.05 -7.42
C SER A 2 -17.22 -43.67 -6.79
N HIS A 3 -17.17 -43.59 -5.45
CA HIS A 3 -17.14 -42.31 -4.75
C HIS A 3 -15.73 -41.71 -4.83
N GLN A 4 -15.64 -40.39 -4.66
CA GLN A 4 -14.37 -39.67 -4.59
C GLN A 4 -14.16 -39.11 -3.19
N CYS A 5 -12.91 -39.12 -2.73
CA CYS A 5 -12.54 -38.47 -1.48
C CYS A 5 -12.71 -36.94 -1.61
N GLN A 6 -13.50 -36.34 -0.72
CA GLN A 6 -13.78 -34.90 -0.72
C GLN A 6 -12.49 -34.06 -0.57
N HIS A 7 -11.51 -34.55 0.18
CA HIS A 7 -10.25 -33.83 0.43
C HIS A 7 -9.23 -33.98 -0.71
N CYS A 8 -8.98 -35.20 -1.19
CA CYS A 8 -7.86 -35.48 -2.10
C CYS A 8 -8.28 -35.88 -3.52
N GLY A 9 -9.59 -35.94 -3.81
CA GLY A 9 -10.16 -36.25 -5.12
C GLY A 9 -9.98 -37.71 -5.59
N LYS A 10 -9.24 -38.54 -4.86
CA LYS A 10 -8.99 -39.94 -5.26
C LYS A 10 -10.28 -40.77 -5.20
N SER A 11 -10.54 -41.50 -6.28
CA SER A 11 -11.60 -42.52 -6.31
C SER A 11 -11.11 -43.82 -5.68
N SER A 12 -11.90 -44.42 -4.79
CA SER A 12 -11.57 -45.70 -4.17
C SER A 12 -12.85 -46.42 -3.72
N GLU A 13 -12.84 -47.76 -3.79
CA GLU A 13 -13.97 -48.59 -3.38
C GLU A 13 -14.16 -48.68 -1.85
N GLY A 14 -13.17 -48.25 -1.07
CA GLY A 14 -13.16 -48.34 0.40
C GLY A 14 -13.30 -47.01 1.16
N LEU A 15 -13.86 -45.98 0.52
CA LEU A 15 -14.01 -44.68 1.17
C LEU A 15 -14.95 -44.75 2.39
N LYS A 16 -14.68 -43.92 3.40
CA LYS A 16 -15.49 -43.80 4.61
C LYS A 16 -16.35 -42.56 4.55
N ARG A 17 -17.63 -42.68 4.91
CA ARG A 17 -18.55 -41.53 4.99
C ARG A 17 -18.30 -40.70 6.25
N CYS A 18 -18.58 -39.41 6.16
CA CYS A 18 -18.73 -38.58 7.35
C CYS A 18 -19.86 -39.15 8.22
N THR A 19 -19.57 -39.44 9.49
CA THR A 19 -20.54 -40.06 10.40
C THR A 19 -21.70 -39.13 10.78
N ALA A 20 -21.49 -37.82 10.68
CA ALA A 20 -22.48 -36.82 11.07
C ALA A 20 -23.53 -36.57 9.98
N CYS A 21 -23.11 -36.33 8.74
CA CYS A 21 -24.02 -36.00 7.63
C CYS A 21 -24.24 -37.13 6.62
N SER A 22 -23.36 -38.15 6.60
CA SER A 22 -23.33 -39.21 5.58
C SER A 22 -23.24 -38.75 4.11
N GLY A 23 -23.08 -37.45 3.85
CA GLY A 23 -23.14 -36.85 2.50
C GLY A 23 -21.80 -36.77 1.76
N VAL A 24 -20.66 -36.87 2.46
CA VAL A 24 -19.31 -36.82 1.88
C VAL A 24 -18.48 -38.03 2.26
N TRP A 25 -17.46 -38.33 1.45
CA TRP A 25 -16.63 -39.53 1.54
C TRP A 25 -15.14 -39.16 1.67
N TYR A 26 -14.36 -39.94 2.43
CA TYR A 26 -12.94 -39.70 2.67
C TYR A 26 -12.12 -41.00 2.58
N CYS A 27 -10.87 -40.92 2.16
CA CYS A 27 -9.93 -42.05 2.19
C CYS A 27 -9.74 -42.59 3.61
N ASN A 28 -9.59 -41.68 4.58
CA ASN A 28 -9.27 -42.00 5.96
C ASN A 28 -9.54 -40.79 6.86
N SER A 29 -9.31 -40.96 8.16
CA SER A 29 -9.46 -39.91 9.18
C SER A 29 -8.54 -38.71 8.96
N SER A 30 -7.39 -38.89 8.31
CA SER A 30 -6.49 -37.77 7.99
C SER A 30 -7.13 -36.84 6.95
N CYS A 31 -7.63 -37.39 5.83
CA CYS A 31 -8.38 -36.62 4.83
C CYS A 31 -9.60 -35.92 5.43
N GLN A 32 -10.33 -36.60 6.33
CA GLN A 32 -11.46 -35.99 7.02
C GLN A 32 -11.02 -34.82 7.91
N LYS A 33 -9.96 -34.99 8.72
CA LYS A 33 -9.45 -33.92 9.62
C LYS A 33 -8.97 -32.70 8.83
N SER A 34 -8.30 -32.92 7.70
CA SER A 34 -7.79 -31.83 6.86
C SER A 34 -8.88 -31.06 6.12
N ASP A 35 -10.01 -31.69 5.80
CA ASP A 35 -11.18 -31.04 5.19
C ASP A 35 -12.16 -30.49 6.25
N TRP A 36 -12.04 -30.94 7.50
CA TRP A 36 -13.02 -30.65 8.55
C TRP A 36 -13.34 -29.16 8.74
N PRO A 37 -12.36 -28.23 8.78
CA PRO A 37 -12.69 -26.81 8.94
C PRO A 37 -13.63 -26.28 7.85
N ILE A 38 -13.50 -26.76 6.62
CA ILE A 38 -14.32 -26.36 5.47
C ILE A 38 -15.64 -27.13 5.48
N HIS A 39 -15.59 -28.46 5.62
CA HIS A 39 -16.79 -29.30 5.62
C HIS A 39 -17.74 -28.98 6.76
N LEU A 40 -17.22 -28.62 7.95
CA LEU A 40 -18.01 -28.31 9.14
C LEU A 40 -19.10 -27.27 8.84
N LEU A 41 -18.81 -26.27 7.99
CA LEU A 41 -19.76 -25.21 7.64
C LEU A 41 -21.02 -25.71 6.91
N SER A 42 -20.94 -26.87 6.26
CA SER A 42 -22.05 -27.51 5.53
C SER A 42 -22.50 -28.84 6.14
N CYS A 43 -21.90 -29.24 7.27
CA CYS A 43 -22.14 -30.51 7.93
C CYS A 43 -23.22 -30.37 9.01
N ASN A 44 -24.00 -31.45 9.22
CA ASN A 44 -24.95 -31.52 10.34
C ASN A 44 -24.23 -31.91 11.64
N ILE A 45 -23.55 -30.94 12.27
CA ILE A 45 -22.72 -31.18 13.46
C ILE A 45 -23.48 -31.17 14.78
N GLY A 46 -24.82 -31.07 14.76
CA GLY A 46 -25.66 -31.07 15.95
C GLY A 46 -25.52 -29.82 16.84
N ARG A 47 -24.84 -28.77 16.37
CA ARG A 47 -24.77 -27.45 16.99
C ARG A 47 -24.74 -26.35 15.91
N PRO A 48 -25.11 -25.10 16.26
CA PRO A 48 -24.90 -23.97 15.37
C PRO A 48 -23.41 -23.80 15.01
N VAL A 49 -23.16 -23.41 13.75
CA VAL A 49 -21.84 -22.99 13.27
C VAL A 49 -21.54 -21.61 13.86
N THR A 50 -20.43 -21.49 14.59
CA THR A 50 -20.01 -20.21 15.19
C THR A 50 -19.17 -19.39 14.22
N SER A 51 -18.97 -18.11 14.51
CA SER A 51 -18.00 -17.27 13.78
C SER A 51 -16.59 -17.86 13.83
N ALA A 52 -16.19 -18.49 14.93
CA ALA A 52 -14.89 -19.15 15.07
C ALA A 52 -14.69 -20.33 14.11
N ASP A 53 -15.77 -21.06 13.83
CA ASP A 53 -15.75 -22.15 12.86
C ASP A 53 -15.50 -21.61 11.44
N ARG A 54 -16.14 -20.49 11.09
CA ARG A 54 -15.93 -19.80 9.81
C ARG A 54 -14.51 -19.24 9.72
N LEU A 55 -13.97 -18.70 10.81
CA LEU A 55 -12.56 -18.31 10.90
C LEU A 55 -11.64 -19.51 10.62
N GLY A 56 -11.91 -20.68 11.20
CA GLY A 56 -11.15 -21.91 10.94
C GLY A 56 -11.15 -22.32 9.47
N ALA A 57 -12.31 -22.24 8.81
CA ALA A 57 -12.41 -22.48 7.38
C ALA A 57 -11.59 -21.47 6.55
N ALA A 58 -11.65 -20.19 6.92
CA ALA A 58 -10.92 -19.11 6.27
C ALA A 58 -9.39 -19.30 6.38
N ILE A 59 -8.89 -19.63 7.58
CA ILE A 59 -7.48 -19.99 7.83
C ILE A 59 -7.07 -21.16 6.94
N ARG A 60 -7.87 -22.23 6.92
CA ARG A 60 -7.57 -23.42 6.12
C ARG A 60 -7.47 -23.11 4.63
N GLN A 61 -8.30 -22.20 4.14
CA GLN A 61 -8.30 -21.73 2.76
C GLN A 61 -7.22 -20.67 2.48
N GLY A 62 -6.65 -20.05 3.52
CA GLY A 62 -5.69 -18.96 3.41
C GLY A 62 -6.32 -17.68 2.85
N ILE A 63 -7.60 -17.45 3.13
CA ILE A 63 -8.32 -16.22 2.75
C ILE A 63 -8.86 -15.57 4.02
N ALA A 64 -9.06 -14.25 4.00
CA ALA A 64 -9.77 -13.59 5.08
C ALA A 64 -11.21 -14.14 5.20
N PRO A 65 -11.87 -14.04 6.36
CA PRO A 65 -13.29 -14.35 6.45
C PRO A 65 -14.12 -13.38 5.60
N ALA A 66 -15.17 -13.89 4.94
CA ALA A 66 -16.15 -13.07 4.22
C ALA A 66 -17.45 -12.83 5.01
N ASP A 67 -17.70 -13.66 6.03
CA ASP A 67 -18.86 -13.56 6.89
C ASP A 67 -18.73 -12.35 7.82
N THR A 68 -19.69 -11.42 7.75
CA THR A 68 -19.67 -10.14 8.48
C THR A 68 -19.49 -10.34 9.99
N GLN A 69 -20.20 -11.30 10.59
CA GLN A 69 -20.08 -11.58 12.02
C GLN A 69 -18.66 -12.06 12.37
N THR A 70 -18.08 -12.92 11.53
CA THR A 70 -16.70 -13.40 11.71
C THR A 70 -15.69 -12.27 11.55
N CYS A 71 -15.88 -11.37 10.59
CA CYS A 71 -15.03 -10.19 10.42
C CYS A 71 -15.09 -9.28 11.64
N GLN A 72 -16.28 -9.08 12.21
CA GLN A 72 -16.49 -8.31 13.43
C GLN A 72 -15.81 -8.97 14.64
N ASP A 73 -16.17 -10.22 14.93
CA ASP A 73 -15.74 -10.94 16.14
C ASP A 73 -14.22 -11.07 16.28
N TYR A 74 -13.52 -11.12 15.15
CA TYR A 74 -12.09 -11.35 15.08
C TYR A 74 -11.30 -10.14 14.57
N GLY A 75 -11.96 -8.99 14.46
CA GLY A 75 -11.30 -7.70 14.26
C GLY A 75 -10.83 -7.42 12.83
N PHE A 76 -11.34 -8.14 11.82
CA PHE A 76 -11.07 -7.84 10.40
C PHE A 76 -11.75 -6.56 9.92
N LEU A 77 -12.77 -6.06 10.63
CA LEU A 77 -13.28 -4.70 10.38
C LEU A 77 -12.35 -3.61 10.92
N HIS A 78 -11.55 -3.91 11.95
CA HIS A 78 -10.59 -2.94 12.51
C HIS A 78 -9.29 -2.83 11.70
N THR A 79 -9.17 -3.55 10.59
CA THR A 79 -7.97 -3.54 9.74
C THR A 79 -8.22 -2.69 8.50
N PRO A 80 -7.70 -1.45 8.44
CA PRO A 80 -7.99 -0.52 7.34
C PRO A 80 -7.26 -0.88 6.04
N ARG A 81 -6.22 -1.72 6.10
CA ARG A 81 -5.37 -2.05 4.94
C ARG A 81 -5.34 -3.54 4.63
N PRO A 82 -5.16 -3.94 3.36
CA PRO A 82 -5.03 -5.35 3.01
C PRO A 82 -3.84 -6.05 3.69
N ASP A 83 -2.76 -5.31 3.95
CA ASP A 83 -1.60 -5.80 4.70
C ASP A 83 -1.92 -6.07 6.18
N ASP A 84 -2.81 -5.28 6.79
CA ASP A 84 -3.27 -5.53 8.17
C ASP A 84 -4.17 -6.78 8.25
N ILE A 85 -5.04 -6.98 7.24
CA ILE A 85 -5.86 -8.19 7.11
C ILE A 85 -4.97 -9.44 7.04
N GLU A 86 -3.91 -9.36 6.23
CA GLU A 86 -2.92 -10.41 6.05
C GLU A 86 -2.18 -10.72 7.35
N LYS A 87 -1.62 -9.70 8.02
CA LYS A 87 -0.92 -9.89 9.29
C LYS A 87 -1.83 -10.49 10.34
N ARG A 88 -3.08 -10.03 10.42
CA ARG A 88 -4.11 -10.64 11.29
C ARG A 88 -4.37 -12.10 10.94
N MET A 89 -4.52 -12.43 9.65
CA MET A 89 -4.69 -13.80 9.19
C MET A 89 -3.50 -14.68 9.58
N LYS A 90 -2.26 -14.17 9.46
CA LYS A 90 -1.05 -14.88 9.89
C LYS A 90 -1.06 -15.17 11.39
N ILE A 91 -1.46 -14.22 12.23
CA ILE A 91 -1.57 -14.45 13.68
C ILE A 91 -2.58 -15.56 13.98
N TYR A 92 -3.77 -15.53 13.37
CA TYR A 92 -4.75 -16.61 13.57
C TYR A 92 -4.29 -17.95 12.98
N SER A 93 -3.62 -17.94 11.84
CA SER A 93 -3.02 -19.13 11.23
C SER A 93 -1.98 -19.75 12.16
N LEU A 94 -1.09 -18.93 12.73
CA LEU A 94 -0.06 -19.36 13.68
C LEU A 94 -0.69 -20.04 14.91
N LEU A 95 -1.76 -19.47 15.46
CA LEU A 95 -2.47 -20.07 16.60
C LEU A 95 -3.07 -21.44 16.22
N VAL A 96 -3.73 -21.54 15.07
CA VAL A 96 -4.51 -22.73 14.71
C VAL A 96 -3.66 -23.84 14.08
N ASP A 97 -2.86 -23.50 13.07
CA ASP A 97 -2.12 -24.47 12.27
C ASP A 97 -0.78 -24.86 12.94
N ASP A 98 -0.04 -23.91 13.50
CA ASP A 98 1.29 -24.15 14.07
C ASP A 98 1.23 -24.51 15.56
N LEU A 99 0.45 -23.76 16.35
CA LEU A 99 0.31 -23.98 17.81
C LEU A 99 -0.84 -24.93 18.17
N GLY A 100 -1.66 -25.34 17.19
CA GLY A 100 -2.72 -26.33 17.38
C GLY A 100 -3.88 -25.85 18.27
N ILE A 101 -4.04 -24.54 18.47
CA ILE A 101 -5.15 -23.97 19.24
C ILE A 101 -6.44 -24.18 18.46
N LYS A 102 -7.42 -24.84 19.11
CA LYS A 102 -8.71 -25.11 18.48
C LYS A 102 -9.51 -23.82 18.34
N THR A 103 -10.24 -23.65 17.24
CA THR A 103 -11.14 -22.52 17.02
C THR A 103 -12.18 -22.34 18.12
N LYS A 104 -12.65 -23.43 18.75
CA LYS A 104 -13.52 -23.37 19.92
C LYS A 104 -12.87 -22.65 21.11
N THR A 105 -11.56 -22.84 21.33
CA THR A 105 -10.83 -22.14 22.39
C THR A 105 -10.72 -20.65 22.08
N ILE A 106 -10.42 -20.30 20.82
CA ILE A 106 -10.40 -18.92 20.34
C ILE A 106 -11.79 -18.26 20.51
N HIS A 107 -12.86 -19.00 20.24
CA HIS A 107 -14.23 -18.54 20.49
C HIS A 107 -14.47 -18.22 21.96
N GLN A 108 -14.08 -19.12 22.86
CA GLN A 108 -14.22 -18.91 24.30
C GLN A 108 -13.46 -17.67 24.76
N TRP A 109 -12.21 -17.49 24.32
CA TRP A 109 -11.42 -16.30 24.66
C TRP A 109 -12.10 -15.00 24.21
N ARG A 110 -12.79 -15.02 23.06
CA ARG A 110 -13.59 -13.89 22.58
C ARG A 110 -14.81 -13.65 23.45
N GLU A 111 -15.59 -14.70 23.76
CA GLU A 111 -16.78 -14.59 24.62
C GLU A 111 -16.44 -14.09 26.03
N ASP A 112 -15.27 -14.49 26.54
CA ASP A 112 -14.76 -14.07 27.85
C ASP A 112 -14.13 -12.66 27.83
N GLY A 113 -14.01 -12.02 26.65
CA GLY A 113 -13.42 -10.68 26.51
C GLY A 113 -11.90 -10.63 26.74
N VAL A 114 -11.21 -11.77 26.62
CA VAL A 114 -9.76 -11.92 26.88
C VAL A 114 -8.98 -12.35 25.63
N LEU A 115 -9.55 -12.20 24.43
CA LEU A 115 -8.95 -12.69 23.19
C LEU A 115 -7.54 -12.12 22.95
N GLY A 116 -7.40 -10.80 22.90
CA GLY A 116 -6.09 -10.17 22.66
C GLY A 116 -5.04 -10.52 23.72
N SER A 117 -5.41 -10.65 25.00
CA SER A 117 -4.46 -11.02 26.06
C SER A 117 -4.05 -12.48 25.97
N MET A 118 -4.99 -13.40 25.73
CA MET A 118 -4.70 -14.82 25.59
C MET A 118 -3.85 -15.12 24.35
N ILE A 119 -4.07 -14.42 23.23
CA ILE A 119 -3.20 -14.53 22.05
C ILE A 119 -1.78 -14.12 22.44
N LYS A 120 -1.60 -12.95 23.06
CA LYS A 120 -0.28 -12.46 23.47
C LYS A 120 0.45 -13.47 24.35
N THR A 121 -0.19 -13.92 25.43
CA THR A 121 0.40 -14.91 26.35
C THR A 121 0.74 -16.21 25.63
N THR A 122 -0.10 -16.67 24.71
CA THR A 122 0.15 -17.90 23.94
C THR A 122 1.37 -17.75 23.02
N LEU A 123 1.49 -16.62 22.32
CA LEU A 123 2.62 -16.34 21.43
C LEU A 123 3.93 -16.17 22.21
N GLU A 124 3.95 -15.37 23.28
CA GLU A 124 5.15 -15.15 24.11
C GLU A 124 5.64 -16.44 24.79
N ALA A 125 4.74 -17.36 25.12
CA ALA A 125 5.10 -18.65 25.70
C ALA A 125 5.60 -19.69 24.68
N SER A 126 5.28 -19.52 23.40
CA SER A 126 5.50 -20.55 22.37
C SER A 126 6.54 -20.19 21.33
N LEU A 127 6.78 -18.89 21.11
CA LEU A 127 7.70 -18.39 20.10
C LEU A 127 9.10 -18.12 20.66
N SER A 128 10.11 -18.22 19.80
CA SER A 128 11.48 -17.83 20.12
C SER A 128 11.64 -16.29 20.17
N GLU A 129 12.72 -15.82 20.80
CA GLU A 129 13.02 -14.38 20.88
C GLU A 129 13.14 -13.71 19.50
N HIS A 130 13.70 -14.43 18.51
CA HIS A 130 13.78 -13.94 17.13
C HIS A 130 12.38 -13.81 16.47
N GLU A 131 11.47 -14.75 16.70
CA GLU A 131 10.11 -14.70 16.17
C GLU A 131 9.28 -13.58 16.82
N LEU A 132 9.52 -13.31 18.11
CA LEU A 132 8.92 -12.18 18.82
C LEU A 132 9.49 -10.82 18.35
N GLN A 133 10.65 -10.79 17.70
CA GLN A 133 11.18 -9.62 17.01
C GLN A 133 10.69 -9.52 15.55
N GLY A 134 9.86 -10.47 15.10
CA GLY A 134 9.30 -10.49 13.76
C GLY A 134 8.23 -9.44 13.52
N VAL A 135 8.06 -9.07 12.25
CA VAL A 135 7.12 -8.03 11.79
C VAL A 135 5.67 -8.34 12.21
N GLU A 136 5.26 -9.61 12.17
CA GLU A 136 3.93 -10.04 12.54
C GLU A 136 3.63 -9.83 14.04
N TYR A 137 4.58 -10.16 14.92
CA TYR A 137 4.40 -9.99 16.36
C TYR A 137 4.47 -8.53 16.78
N GLU A 138 5.39 -7.75 16.19
CA GLU A 138 5.47 -6.30 16.43
C GLU A 138 4.16 -5.62 16.02
N TRP A 139 3.61 -5.98 14.87
CA TRP A 139 2.30 -5.50 14.43
C TRP A 139 1.20 -5.92 15.40
N PHE A 140 1.14 -7.19 15.80
CA PHE A 140 0.13 -7.68 16.74
C PHE A 140 0.18 -6.91 18.06
N SER A 141 1.39 -6.67 18.59
CA SER A 141 1.60 -5.94 19.84
C SER A 141 1.02 -4.53 19.80
N LYS A 142 1.10 -3.85 18.64
CA LYS A 142 0.51 -2.51 18.42
C LYS A 142 -1.01 -2.55 18.24
N HIS A 143 -1.57 -3.69 17.86
CA HIS A 143 -3.00 -3.86 17.54
C HIS A 143 -3.75 -4.78 18.50
N GLN A 144 -3.15 -5.18 19.63
CA GLN A 144 -3.67 -6.20 20.54
C GLN A 144 -5.11 -5.94 20.98
N THR A 145 -5.47 -4.68 21.23
CA THR A 145 -6.81 -4.27 21.69
C THR A 145 -7.90 -4.56 20.66
N THR A 146 -7.58 -4.47 19.37
CA THR A 146 -8.51 -4.75 18.27
C THR A 146 -8.88 -6.24 18.12
N PHE A 147 -8.37 -7.12 18.98
CA PHE A 147 -8.73 -8.53 19.03
C PHE A 147 -9.79 -8.76 20.11
N GLY A 148 -11.06 -8.78 19.69
CA GLY A 148 -12.21 -9.09 20.55
C GLY A 148 -12.96 -7.86 21.09
N GLU A 149 -12.52 -6.65 20.76
CA GLU A 149 -13.30 -5.43 20.98
C GLU A 149 -14.58 -5.42 20.14
N SER A 150 -15.67 -4.86 20.69
CA SER A 150 -16.86 -4.57 19.89
C SER A 150 -16.50 -3.47 18.88
N PRO A 151 -16.91 -3.61 17.61
CA PRO A 151 -16.48 -2.70 16.57
C PRO A 151 -16.99 -1.28 16.83
N PRO A 152 -16.29 -0.24 16.33
CA PRO A 152 -16.95 1.04 16.07
C PRO A 152 -18.17 0.80 15.15
N PRO A 153 -19.13 1.74 15.06
CA PRO A 153 -20.24 1.63 14.12
C PRO A 153 -19.72 1.18 12.76
N VAL A 154 -20.30 0.11 12.21
CA VAL A 154 -19.85 -0.48 10.94
C VAL A 154 -19.80 0.63 9.90
N ASP A 155 -18.59 0.94 9.44
CA ASP A 155 -18.38 1.85 8.33
C ASP A 155 -18.64 1.07 7.03
N ASP A 156 -19.55 1.59 6.21
CA ASP A 156 -19.88 1.03 4.89
C ASP A 156 -18.61 0.85 4.05
N THR A 157 -17.60 1.71 4.25
CA THR A 157 -16.30 1.67 3.56
C THR A 157 -15.50 0.40 3.87
N GLN A 158 -15.45 -0.02 5.13
CA GLN A 158 -14.71 -1.22 5.55
C GLN A 158 -15.38 -2.50 5.03
N THR A 159 -16.71 -2.52 5.06
CA THR A 159 -17.50 -3.64 4.53
C THR A 159 -17.31 -3.76 3.02
N TRP A 160 -17.38 -2.64 2.30
CA TRP A 160 -17.09 -2.59 0.87
C TRP A 160 -15.69 -3.12 0.57
N PHE A 161 -14.69 -2.70 1.35
CA PHE A 161 -13.30 -3.12 1.12
C PHE A 161 -13.10 -4.63 1.27
N LEU A 162 -13.68 -5.24 2.30
CA LEU A 162 -13.59 -6.69 2.49
C LEU A 162 -14.28 -7.48 1.37
N ASP A 163 -15.46 -7.03 0.93
CA ASP A 163 -16.15 -7.63 -0.22
C ASP A 163 -15.32 -7.51 -1.51
N ALA A 164 -14.73 -6.33 -1.75
CA ALA A 164 -13.81 -6.07 -2.85
C ALA A 164 -12.58 -7.00 -2.81
N TYR A 165 -11.98 -7.17 -1.62
CA TYR A 165 -10.85 -8.05 -1.38
C TYR A 165 -11.19 -9.50 -1.75
N HIS A 166 -12.35 -10.01 -1.31
CA HIS A 166 -12.78 -11.39 -1.60
C HIS A 166 -13.02 -11.64 -3.07
N LYS A 167 -13.76 -10.76 -3.74
CA LYS A 167 -14.00 -10.84 -5.18
C LYS A 167 -12.69 -10.87 -5.97
N THR A 168 -11.73 -10.03 -5.57
CA THR A 168 -10.42 -9.95 -6.22
C THR A 168 -9.57 -11.19 -5.96
N ARG A 169 -9.53 -11.70 -4.72
CA ARG A 169 -8.85 -12.95 -4.37
C ARG A 169 -9.40 -14.13 -5.17
N GLU A 170 -10.72 -14.23 -5.28
CA GLU A 170 -11.37 -15.30 -6.05
C GLU A 170 -11.00 -15.24 -7.53
N LEU A 171 -11.03 -14.03 -8.12
CA LEU A 171 -10.63 -13.83 -9.51
C LEU A 171 -9.19 -14.26 -9.76
N ILE A 172 -8.26 -13.87 -8.88
CA ILE A 172 -6.85 -14.23 -8.99
C ILE A 172 -6.65 -15.74 -8.84
N ALA A 173 -7.36 -16.37 -7.89
CA ALA A 173 -7.26 -17.80 -7.63
C ALA A 173 -7.73 -18.68 -8.80
N ARG A 174 -8.61 -18.19 -9.67
CA ARG A 174 -9.05 -18.92 -10.88
C ARG A 174 -7.91 -19.16 -11.87
N ASN A 175 -6.93 -18.25 -11.91
CA ASN A 175 -5.84 -18.26 -12.90
C ASN A 175 -4.45 -18.43 -12.28
N THR A 176 -4.36 -18.56 -10.95
CA THR A 176 -3.08 -18.56 -10.22
C THR A 176 -3.03 -19.71 -9.22
N THR A 177 -2.00 -20.55 -9.30
CA THR A 177 -1.80 -21.60 -8.29
C THR A 177 -1.44 -21.00 -6.93
N LYS A 178 -1.69 -21.71 -5.83
CA LYS A 178 -1.29 -21.25 -4.49
C LYS A 178 0.22 -20.97 -4.40
N ALA A 179 1.04 -21.80 -5.05
CA ALA A 179 2.49 -21.61 -5.10
C ALA A 179 2.89 -20.37 -5.90
N ASP A 180 2.23 -20.10 -7.04
CA ASP A 180 2.45 -18.87 -7.81
C ASP A 180 2.02 -17.63 -7.03
N PHE A 181 0.88 -17.67 -6.36
CA PHE A 181 0.40 -16.55 -5.55
C PHE A 181 1.40 -16.22 -4.42
N ASN A 182 1.95 -17.23 -3.76
CA ASN A 182 3.00 -17.04 -2.75
C ASN A 182 4.29 -16.46 -3.34
N ARG A 183 4.64 -16.77 -4.59
CA ARG A 183 5.77 -16.13 -5.29
C ARG A 183 5.48 -14.66 -5.63
N LEU A 184 4.25 -14.33 -6.04
CA LEU A 184 3.87 -12.95 -6.28
C LEU A 184 3.96 -12.11 -4.99
N ARG A 185 3.62 -12.71 -3.84
CA ARG A 185 3.73 -12.06 -2.54
C ARG A 185 5.13 -11.70 -2.08
N SER A 186 6.18 -12.32 -2.63
CA SER A 186 7.55 -11.94 -2.32
C SER A 186 8.01 -10.69 -3.06
N VAL A 187 7.19 -10.13 -3.95
CA VAL A 187 7.44 -8.84 -4.60
C VAL A 187 7.28 -7.73 -3.56
N GLY A 188 8.22 -6.79 -3.52
CA GLY A 188 8.28 -5.74 -2.49
C GLY A 188 7.00 -4.90 -2.38
N SER A 189 6.40 -4.55 -3.52
CA SER A 189 5.19 -3.71 -3.60
C SER A 189 3.91 -4.51 -3.91
N PHE A 190 3.89 -5.79 -3.53
CA PHE A 190 2.74 -6.67 -3.79
C PHE A 190 1.42 -6.08 -3.27
N TYR A 191 1.42 -5.49 -2.08
CA TYR A 191 0.20 -5.01 -1.44
C TYR A 191 -0.38 -3.79 -2.13
N GLU A 192 0.47 -2.86 -2.56
CA GLU A 192 0.11 -1.69 -3.35
C GLU A 192 -0.50 -2.15 -4.68
N TYR A 193 0.13 -3.10 -5.36
CA TYR A 193 -0.41 -3.66 -6.60
C TYR A 193 -1.74 -4.39 -6.38
N PHE A 194 -1.84 -5.19 -5.33
CA PHE A 194 -3.08 -5.91 -4.99
C PHE A 194 -4.20 -4.93 -4.65
N LEU A 195 -3.91 -3.88 -3.88
CA LEU A 195 -4.87 -2.84 -3.50
C LEU A 195 -5.36 -2.07 -4.72
N PHE A 196 -4.43 -1.61 -5.57
CA PHE A 196 -4.78 -0.95 -6.83
C PHE A 196 -5.66 -1.84 -7.72
N TYR A 197 -5.25 -3.09 -7.91
CA TYR A 197 -5.98 -4.07 -8.71
C TYR A 197 -7.40 -4.30 -8.15
N THR A 198 -7.54 -4.35 -6.82
CA THR A 198 -8.82 -4.46 -6.13
C THR A 198 -9.71 -3.23 -6.37
N LEU A 199 -9.16 -2.01 -6.18
CA LEU A 199 -9.88 -0.74 -6.36
C LEU A 199 -10.47 -0.66 -7.77
N ILE A 200 -9.61 -0.80 -8.78
CA ILE A 200 -10.00 -0.64 -10.20
C ILE A 200 -11.05 -1.67 -10.60
N LEU A 201 -10.90 -2.95 -10.22
CA LEU A 201 -11.87 -3.98 -10.58
C LEU A 201 -13.26 -3.77 -9.97
N GLN A 202 -13.35 -3.05 -8.85
CA GLN A 202 -14.63 -2.66 -8.25
C GLN A 202 -15.15 -1.30 -8.75
N GLY A 203 -14.50 -0.69 -9.73
CA GLY A 203 -14.88 0.62 -10.26
C GLY A 203 -14.53 1.80 -9.35
N ALA A 204 -13.71 1.57 -8.33
CA ALA A 204 -13.11 2.62 -7.52
C ALA A 204 -11.76 3.05 -8.13
N ARG A 205 -11.30 4.25 -7.78
CA ARG A 205 -9.98 4.77 -8.19
C ARG A 205 -9.19 5.21 -6.95
N PRO A 206 -7.84 5.19 -7.02
CA PRO A 206 -7.02 5.81 -6.00
C PRO A 206 -7.38 7.29 -5.83
N ALA A 207 -7.30 7.77 -4.59
CA ALA A 207 -7.56 9.17 -4.24
C ALA A 207 -6.30 9.80 -3.64
N PRO A 208 -6.16 11.13 -3.67
CA PRO A 208 -5.07 11.81 -2.96
C PRO A 208 -5.04 11.42 -1.49
N CYS A 209 -3.85 11.15 -0.95
CA CYS A 209 -3.61 10.92 0.48
C CYS A 209 -4.37 9.75 1.14
N ASP A 210 -4.67 8.69 0.40
CA ASP A 210 -5.12 7.41 0.98
C ASP A 210 -4.02 6.68 1.78
N ARG A 211 -2.84 7.31 1.95
CA ARG A 211 -1.63 6.81 2.61
C ARG A 211 -1.00 5.58 1.93
N THR A 212 -1.40 5.28 0.69
CA THR A 212 -0.90 4.14 -0.08
C THR A 212 0.03 4.59 -1.21
N GLY A 213 0.01 5.87 -1.59
CA GLY A 213 0.81 6.42 -2.69
C GLY A 213 0.33 6.01 -4.08
N LEU A 214 -0.81 5.30 -4.17
CA LEU A 214 -1.32 4.74 -5.41
C LEU A 214 -1.74 5.79 -6.43
N TRP A 215 -2.25 6.94 -5.96
CA TRP A 215 -2.65 8.05 -6.82
C TRP A 215 -1.49 8.58 -7.66
N VAL A 216 -0.30 8.69 -7.05
CA VAL A 216 0.93 9.06 -7.77
C VAL A 216 1.48 7.88 -8.56
N HIS A 217 1.59 6.71 -7.93
CA HIS A 217 2.27 5.55 -8.51
C HIS A 217 1.64 5.09 -9.83
N PHE A 218 0.32 5.19 -9.96
CA PHE A 218 -0.40 4.80 -11.18
C PHE A 218 -0.81 5.97 -12.08
N GLY A 219 -0.28 7.17 -11.82
CA GLY A 219 -0.39 8.32 -12.71
C GLY A 219 -1.68 9.13 -12.61
N PHE A 220 -2.56 8.83 -11.65
CA PHE A 220 -3.80 9.59 -11.45
C PHE A 220 -3.52 11.04 -11.04
N CYS A 221 -2.41 11.30 -10.35
CA CYS A 221 -2.02 12.66 -9.98
C CYS A 221 -1.69 13.57 -11.17
N ALA A 222 -1.37 13.01 -12.34
CA ALA A 222 -1.11 13.79 -13.56
C ALA A 222 -2.39 14.16 -14.33
N CYS A 223 -3.55 13.66 -13.89
CA CYS A 223 -4.83 14.08 -14.43
C CYS A 223 -5.16 15.52 -14.00
N PHE A 224 -5.79 16.27 -14.88
CA PHE A 224 -6.22 17.65 -14.67
C PHE A 224 -7.50 17.75 -13.85
N ASN A 225 -8.38 16.75 -13.96
CA ASN A 225 -9.68 16.74 -13.30
C ASN A 225 -10.22 15.31 -13.14
N GLU A 226 -11.33 15.21 -12.42
CA GLU A 226 -12.00 13.94 -12.14
C GLU A 226 -12.46 13.18 -13.39
N ALA A 227 -12.80 13.88 -14.49
CA ALA A 227 -13.23 13.22 -15.72
C ALA A 227 -12.05 12.52 -16.41
N GLU A 228 -10.85 13.12 -16.39
CA GLU A 228 -9.64 12.47 -16.89
C GLU A 228 -9.19 11.32 -15.98
N GLU A 229 -9.31 11.48 -14.65
CA GLU A 229 -9.07 10.37 -13.72
C GLU A 229 -10.04 9.20 -13.95
N ALA A 230 -11.32 9.47 -14.23
CA ALA A 230 -12.29 8.45 -14.58
C ALA A 230 -11.90 7.72 -15.89
N GLN A 231 -11.50 8.47 -16.92
CA GLN A 231 -11.02 7.88 -18.18
C GLN A 231 -9.76 7.02 -18.01
N LEU A 232 -8.83 7.45 -17.15
CA LEU A 232 -7.65 6.66 -16.80
C LEU A 232 -8.07 5.38 -16.06
N GLY A 233 -8.99 5.49 -15.09
CA GLY A 233 -9.58 4.35 -14.38
C GLY A 233 -10.25 3.34 -15.32
N ASP A 234 -11.05 3.81 -16.28
CA ASP A 234 -11.70 2.97 -17.29
C ASP A 234 -10.68 2.28 -18.21
N SER A 235 -9.58 2.96 -18.54
CA SER A 235 -8.47 2.40 -19.31
C SER A 235 -7.79 1.26 -18.53
N TYR A 236 -7.46 1.49 -17.25
CA TYR A 236 -6.93 0.44 -16.38
C TYR A 236 -7.93 -0.72 -16.24
N LEU A 237 -9.21 -0.46 -15.99
CA LEU A 237 -10.23 -1.49 -15.87
C LEU A 237 -10.35 -2.34 -17.13
N SER A 238 -10.30 -1.71 -18.30
CA SER A 238 -10.30 -2.40 -19.59
C SER A 238 -9.09 -3.33 -19.72
N LEU A 239 -7.91 -2.88 -19.29
CA LEU A 239 -6.70 -3.68 -19.28
C LEU A 239 -6.78 -4.85 -18.28
N LEU A 240 -7.13 -4.58 -17.02
CA LEU A 240 -7.15 -5.57 -15.92
C LEU A 240 -8.20 -6.68 -16.15
N ARG A 241 -9.20 -6.46 -17.00
CA ARG A 241 -10.17 -7.49 -17.40
C ARG A 241 -9.62 -8.50 -18.40
N VAL A 242 -8.58 -8.16 -19.14
CA VAL A 242 -8.02 -9.00 -20.21
C VAL A 242 -6.65 -9.60 -19.87
N ILE A 243 -5.96 -9.06 -18.86
CA ILE A 243 -4.68 -9.60 -18.36
C ILE A 243 -4.85 -10.37 -17.05
N THR A 244 -3.88 -11.21 -16.73
CA THR A 244 -3.75 -11.84 -15.42
C THR A 244 -3.10 -10.91 -14.41
N PHE A 245 -3.34 -11.14 -13.11
CA PHE A 245 -2.67 -10.40 -12.04
C PHE A 245 -1.13 -10.55 -12.06
N ARG A 246 -0.64 -11.69 -12.55
CA ARG A 246 0.79 -11.92 -12.75
C ARG A 246 1.38 -11.01 -13.83
N GLU A 247 0.69 -10.88 -14.97
CA GLU A 247 1.10 -9.97 -16.05
C GLU A 247 1.05 -8.52 -15.57
N PHE A 248 0.05 -8.15 -14.78
CA PHE A 248 -0.04 -6.83 -14.16
C PHE A 248 1.17 -6.53 -13.27
N ILE A 249 1.46 -7.39 -12.27
CA ILE A 249 2.62 -7.20 -11.38
C ILE A 249 3.91 -7.14 -12.19
N TYR A 250 4.09 -8.03 -13.18
CA TYR A 250 5.27 -8.02 -14.03
C TYR A 250 5.40 -6.70 -14.81
N GLY A 251 4.29 -6.17 -15.33
CA GLY A 251 4.24 -4.86 -15.98
C GLY A 251 4.67 -3.74 -15.06
N CYS A 252 4.24 -3.76 -13.79
CA CYS A 252 4.65 -2.78 -12.79
C CYS A 252 6.15 -2.88 -12.46
N GLU A 253 6.64 -4.08 -12.10
CA GLU A 253 8.03 -4.28 -11.68
C GLU A 253 9.06 -3.98 -12.79
N THR A 254 8.64 -4.07 -14.05
CA THR A 254 9.51 -3.84 -15.22
C THR A 254 9.28 -2.48 -15.88
N SER A 255 8.51 -1.58 -15.25
CA SER A 255 8.11 -0.28 -15.82
C SER A 255 7.57 -0.40 -17.25
N SER A 256 6.80 -1.45 -17.54
CA SER A 256 6.30 -1.76 -18.88
C SER A 256 4.78 -1.68 -19.00
N LEU A 257 4.10 -1.02 -18.04
CA LEU A 257 2.65 -0.79 -18.07
C LEU A 257 2.19 -0.12 -19.37
N LEU A 258 2.89 0.92 -19.85
CA LEU A 258 2.54 1.58 -21.12
C LEU A 258 2.61 0.62 -22.33
N ARG A 259 3.60 -0.27 -22.35
CA ARG A 259 3.71 -1.31 -23.38
C ARG A 259 2.54 -2.31 -23.26
N LEU A 260 2.13 -2.62 -22.03
CA LEU A 260 1.01 -3.52 -21.76
C LEU A 260 -0.31 -2.90 -22.27
N PHE A 261 -0.57 -1.62 -21.97
CA PHE A 261 -1.68 -0.86 -22.56
C PHE A 261 -1.66 -0.94 -24.09
N ALA A 262 -0.54 -0.60 -24.71
CA ALA A 262 -0.39 -0.58 -26.17
C ALA A 262 -0.65 -1.96 -26.80
N THR A 263 -0.17 -3.04 -26.18
CA THR A 263 -0.36 -4.42 -26.67
C THR A 263 -1.84 -4.83 -26.68
N HIS A 264 -2.66 -4.21 -25.82
CA HIS A 264 -4.11 -4.41 -25.75
C HIS A 264 -4.90 -3.31 -26.48
N GLY A 265 -4.25 -2.51 -27.34
CA GLY A 265 -4.91 -1.47 -28.16
C GLY A 265 -5.40 -0.26 -27.36
N LEU A 266 -4.89 -0.06 -26.14
CA LEU A 266 -5.23 1.06 -25.28
C LEU A 266 -4.12 2.12 -25.35
N THR A 267 -4.51 3.39 -25.39
CA THR A 267 -3.58 4.52 -25.47
C THR A 267 -3.78 5.46 -24.30
N ILE A 268 -2.68 5.89 -23.67
CA ILE A 268 -2.68 6.94 -22.65
C ILE A 268 -2.22 8.24 -23.30
N PRO A 269 -3.12 9.19 -23.62
CA PRO A 269 -2.76 10.37 -24.41
C PRO A 269 -1.99 11.42 -23.60
N ASN A 270 -2.26 11.53 -22.30
CA ASN A 270 -1.66 12.54 -21.45
C ASN A 270 -0.14 12.26 -21.27
N PRO A 271 0.73 13.18 -21.70
CA PRO A 271 2.18 12.99 -21.65
C PRO A 271 2.73 12.93 -20.23
N TYR A 272 2.11 13.61 -19.26
CA TYR A 272 2.52 13.58 -17.85
C TYR A 272 2.21 12.22 -17.21
N ILE A 273 1.07 11.60 -17.55
CA ILE A 273 0.75 10.23 -17.12
C ILE A 273 1.78 9.26 -17.71
N ARG A 274 2.12 9.43 -18.99
CA ARG A 274 3.14 8.58 -19.64
C ARG A 274 4.51 8.72 -18.99
N ASP A 275 4.95 9.94 -18.67
CA ASP A 275 6.20 10.19 -17.95
C ASP A 275 6.25 9.42 -16.63
N LEU A 276 5.18 9.52 -15.82
CA LEU A 276 5.05 8.80 -14.56
C LEU A 276 5.09 7.28 -14.70
N LEU A 277 4.48 6.73 -15.75
CA LEU A 277 4.42 5.28 -15.98
C LEU A 277 5.65 4.71 -16.69
N CYS A 278 6.48 5.56 -17.33
CA CYS A 278 7.73 5.17 -17.97
C CYS A 278 8.84 4.86 -16.95
N ASP A 279 8.97 5.67 -15.91
CA ASP A 279 9.97 5.49 -14.85
C ASP A 279 9.33 5.61 -13.46
N MET A 280 8.63 4.55 -13.08
CA MET A 280 7.90 4.50 -11.79
C MET A 280 8.82 4.54 -10.56
N GLN A 281 10.14 4.40 -10.74
CA GLN A 281 11.14 4.40 -9.66
C GLN A 281 11.79 5.78 -9.47
N MET A 282 11.96 6.56 -10.53
CA MET A 282 12.65 7.86 -10.52
C MET A 282 11.73 9.00 -11.01
N ARG A 283 10.64 9.24 -10.26
CA ARG A 283 9.69 10.31 -10.58
C ARG A 283 10.11 11.67 -10.00
N ASN A 284 9.70 12.75 -10.66
CA ASN A 284 9.88 14.12 -10.17
C ASN A 284 9.13 14.34 -8.85
N SER A 285 9.79 14.96 -7.87
CA SER A 285 9.25 15.21 -6.52
C SER A 285 7.99 16.08 -6.49
N VAL A 286 7.68 16.78 -7.59
CA VAL A 286 6.48 17.62 -7.69
C VAL A 286 5.19 16.81 -7.64
N TRP A 287 5.24 15.54 -8.03
CA TRP A 287 4.08 14.66 -7.96
C TRP A 287 3.79 14.25 -6.51
N ASP A 288 4.84 14.01 -5.72
CA ASP A 288 4.72 13.77 -4.28
C ASP A 288 4.25 15.05 -3.56
N LEU A 289 4.73 16.24 -3.99
CA LEU A 289 4.19 17.52 -3.52
C LEU A 289 2.70 17.64 -3.83
N LYS A 290 2.26 17.28 -5.05
CA LYS A 290 0.85 17.37 -5.44
C LYS A 290 -0.01 16.46 -4.57
N GLU A 291 0.42 15.23 -4.32
CA GLU A 291 -0.26 14.35 -3.38
C GLU A 291 -0.36 14.98 -1.99
N PHE A 292 0.77 15.44 -1.44
CA PHE A 292 0.81 16.08 -0.11
C PHE A 292 -0.08 17.33 -0.01
N ALA A 293 -0.12 18.16 -1.06
CA ALA A 293 -0.86 19.42 -1.07
C ALA A 293 -2.37 19.22 -1.31
N CYS A 294 -2.74 18.26 -2.15
CA CYS A 294 -4.14 17.96 -2.48
C CYS A 294 -4.84 17.02 -1.48
N GLY A 295 -4.11 16.48 -0.51
CA GLY A 295 -4.64 15.60 0.52
C GLY A 295 -5.76 16.22 1.36
N ASP A 296 -6.72 15.39 1.77
CA ASP A 296 -7.75 15.77 2.74
C ASP A 296 -7.13 15.92 4.15
N ASP A 297 -7.27 17.10 4.74
CA ASP A 297 -6.79 17.42 6.09
C ASP A 297 -7.34 16.47 7.17
N ALA A 298 -8.58 15.99 7.01
CA ALA A 298 -9.20 15.07 7.95
C ALA A 298 -8.56 13.67 7.90
N LEU A 299 -8.07 13.24 6.74
CA LEU A 299 -7.43 11.93 6.54
C LEU A 299 -5.91 11.97 6.79
N ARG A 300 -5.32 13.15 6.63
CA ARG A 300 -3.89 13.39 6.81
C ARG A 300 -3.45 13.17 8.26
N GLY A 301 -4.15 13.74 9.24
CA GLY A 301 -3.66 13.77 10.62
C GLY A 301 -2.25 14.40 10.69
N ASP A 302 -1.37 13.86 11.55
CA ASP A 302 0.01 14.35 11.77
C ASP A 302 1.03 13.92 10.70
N ILE A 303 0.61 13.63 9.46
CA ILE A 303 1.55 13.21 8.40
C ILE A 303 2.42 14.41 7.99
N GLU A 304 3.71 14.29 8.30
CA GLU A 304 4.75 15.21 7.86
C GLU A 304 5.05 15.05 6.35
N PRO A 305 5.45 16.13 5.66
CA PRO A 305 5.89 16.03 4.27
C PRO A 305 7.09 15.09 4.12
N ALA A 306 7.11 14.33 3.03
CA ALA A 306 8.25 13.48 2.71
C ALA A 306 9.51 14.33 2.50
N LEU A 307 10.67 13.82 2.90
CA LEU A 307 11.94 14.56 2.83
C LEU A 307 12.23 15.24 1.48
N PRO A 308 12.01 14.59 0.30
CA PRO A 308 12.19 15.29 -0.98
C PRO A 308 11.34 16.56 -1.09
N ILE A 309 10.10 16.52 -0.60
CA ILE A 309 9.20 17.68 -0.61
C ILE A 309 9.74 18.77 0.31
N CYS A 310 10.24 18.39 1.50
CA CYS A 310 10.79 19.32 2.47
C CYS A 310 11.96 20.14 1.95
N VAL A 311 12.87 19.47 1.24
CA VAL A 311 14.07 20.09 0.68
C VAL A 311 13.74 20.89 -0.58
N ASP A 312 12.91 20.34 -1.47
CA ASP A 312 12.69 20.90 -2.80
C ASP A 312 11.74 22.10 -2.77
N TYR A 313 10.72 22.06 -1.92
CA TYR A 313 9.61 23.01 -1.96
C TYR A 313 9.53 23.90 -0.73
N GLY A 314 10.56 23.87 0.11
CA GLY A 314 10.77 24.90 1.12
C GLY A 314 10.09 24.66 2.47
N PHE A 315 9.57 23.46 2.74
CA PHE A 315 8.99 23.16 4.06
C PHE A 315 10.06 23.14 5.17
N PHE A 316 11.33 22.89 4.86
CA PHE A 316 12.42 23.09 5.83
C PHE A 316 12.66 24.55 6.22
N ASN A 317 12.10 25.51 5.48
CA ASN A 317 12.22 26.93 5.80
C ASN A 317 11.07 27.41 6.73
N CYS A 318 10.05 26.58 6.96
CA CYS A 318 8.94 26.87 7.86
C CYS A 318 9.41 26.91 9.32
N MET A 319 9.01 27.93 10.07
CA MET A 319 9.36 28.09 11.49
C MET A 319 8.28 27.58 12.45
N ASP A 320 7.05 27.45 11.96
CA ASP A 320 5.89 26.99 12.71
C ASP A 320 4.88 26.29 11.79
N SER A 321 3.87 25.65 12.39
CA SER A 321 2.81 24.94 11.66
C SER A 321 1.92 25.86 10.83
N GLY A 322 1.81 27.15 11.19
CA GLY A 322 1.07 28.14 10.41
C GLY A 322 1.74 28.44 9.08
N GLU A 323 3.08 28.51 9.05
CA GLU A 323 3.85 28.65 7.81
C GLU A 323 3.76 27.40 6.93
N GLU A 324 3.79 26.21 7.52
CA GLU A 324 3.63 24.94 6.79
C GLU A 324 2.26 24.87 6.10
N ILE A 325 1.19 25.14 6.85
CA ILE A 325 -0.19 25.17 6.32
C ILE A 325 -0.29 26.22 5.20
N ALA A 326 0.20 27.44 5.42
CA ALA A 326 0.14 28.49 4.41
C ALA A 326 0.91 28.15 3.13
N LEU A 327 2.09 27.53 3.25
CA LEU A 327 2.89 27.11 2.10
C LEU A 327 2.21 25.98 1.33
N ARG A 328 1.63 25.02 2.05
CA ARG A 328 0.88 23.91 1.46
C ARG A 328 -0.35 24.40 0.68
N GLU A 329 -1.15 25.31 1.26
CA GLU A 329 -2.33 25.86 0.58
C GLU A 329 -1.94 26.59 -0.72
N VAL A 330 -0.80 27.31 -0.72
CA VAL A 330 -0.29 27.92 -1.96
C VAL A 330 0.03 26.87 -3.03
N TYR A 331 0.69 25.76 -2.66
CA TYR A 331 0.97 24.69 -3.62
C TYR A 331 -0.29 23.96 -4.07
N LYS A 332 -1.26 23.76 -3.18
CA LYS A 332 -2.58 23.18 -3.50
C LYS A 332 -3.31 24.04 -4.53
N ASP A 333 -3.36 25.35 -4.31
CA ASP A 333 -3.94 26.31 -5.24
C ASP A 333 -3.22 26.26 -6.60
N ILE A 334 -1.90 26.32 -6.62
CA ILE A 334 -1.11 26.31 -7.85
C ILE A 334 -1.27 24.99 -8.62
N LEU A 335 -1.25 23.84 -7.95
CA LEU A 335 -1.30 22.53 -8.59
C LEU A 335 -2.72 22.09 -8.98
N GLY A 336 -3.74 22.77 -8.46
CA GLY A 336 -5.15 22.60 -8.88
C GLY A 336 -5.55 23.48 -10.06
N ARG A 337 -4.70 24.40 -10.52
CA ARG A 337 -5.02 25.34 -11.60
C ARG A 337 -4.84 24.73 -13.00
N PRO A 338 -5.77 24.99 -13.94
CA PRO A 338 -5.62 24.54 -15.33
C PRO A 338 -4.46 25.18 -16.11
N ASP A 339 -4.01 26.38 -15.72
CA ASP A 339 -2.92 27.13 -16.36
C ASP A 339 -1.56 26.91 -15.69
N SER A 340 -1.47 25.96 -14.76
CA SER A 340 -0.23 25.58 -14.07
C SER A 340 0.36 24.32 -14.67
N ASP A 341 1.69 24.27 -14.78
CA ASP A 341 2.45 23.09 -15.20
C ASP A 341 3.30 22.59 -14.03
N ALA A 342 2.96 21.40 -13.52
CA ALA A 342 3.68 20.77 -12.41
C ALA A 342 5.16 20.53 -12.75
N LEU A 343 5.48 20.13 -13.97
CA LEU A 343 6.87 19.94 -14.38
C LEU A 343 7.61 21.28 -14.49
N ALA A 344 6.93 22.35 -14.90
CA ALA A 344 7.51 23.69 -14.90
C ALA A 344 7.80 24.19 -13.47
N LEU A 345 6.93 23.88 -12.49
CA LEU A 345 7.20 24.13 -11.07
C LEU A 345 8.43 23.35 -10.59
N HIS A 346 8.56 22.08 -10.97
CA HIS A 346 9.75 21.29 -10.64
C HIS A 346 11.03 21.93 -11.24
N GLN A 347 10.98 22.36 -12.50
CA GLN A 347 12.10 23.06 -13.13
C GLN A 347 12.42 24.39 -12.45
N ALA A 348 11.41 25.14 -12.01
CA ALA A 348 11.59 26.36 -11.22
C ALA A 348 12.26 26.06 -9.87
N CYS A 349 11.88 24.95 -9.21
CA CYS A 349 12.57 24.44 -8.03
C CYS A 349 14.05 24.21 -8.29
N LEU A 350 14.39 23.44 -9.32
CA LEU A 350 15.77 23.15 -9.67
C LEU A 350 16.59 24.43 -9.95
N GLN A 351 15.96 25.47 -10.50
CA GLN A 351 16.61 26.76 -10.77
C GLN A 351 16.67 27.71 -9.57
N GLY A 352 16.06 27.37 -8.43
CA GLY A 352 15.91 28.28 -7.28
C GLY A 352 14.94 29.44 -7.52
N LYS A 353 13.99 29.26 -8.46
CA LYS A 353 13.03 30.27 -8.92
C LYS A 353 11.58 29.93 -8.58
N ILE A 354 11.36 29.15 -7.52
CA ILE A 354 10.02 28.72 -7.08
C ILE A 354 9.13 29.95 -6.86
N PHE A 355 9.61 30.94 -6.10
CA PHE A 355 8.87 32.16 -5.84
C PHE A 355 8.48 32.90 -7.14
N ASP A 356 9.39 33.02 -8.10
CA ASP A 356 9.14 33.71 -9.38
C ASP A 356 8.13 32.97 -10.26
N TYR A 357 8.06 31.64 -10.14
CA TYR A 357 7.02 30.84 -10.79
C TYR A 357 5.68 31.03 -10.10
N CYS A 358 5.62 30.82 -8.78
CA CYS A 358 4.40 30.89 -7.99
C CYS A 358 3.74 32.27 -8.04
N SER A 359 4.53 33.35 -7.94
CA SER A 359 4.03 34.74 -7.96
C SER A 359 3.36 35.16 -9.27
N LYS A 360 3.56 34.42 -10.37
CA LYS A 360 2.85 34.63 -11.65
C LYS A 360 1.44 34.07 -11.65
N LEU A 361 1.16 33.10 -10.78
CA LEU A 361 -0.09 32.35 -10.76
C LEU A 361 -1.00 32.76 -9.59
N VAL A 362 -0.41 33.10 -8.44
CA VAL A 362 -1.14 33.45 -7.21
C VAL A 362 -0.50 34.64 -6.50
N VAL A 363 -1.31 35.35 -5.72
CA VAL A 363 -0.85 36.47 -4.89
C VAL A 363 -0.23 35.94 -3.60
N LEU A 364 1.07 36.17 -3.41
CA LEU A 364 1.83 35.69 -2.26
C LEU A 364 1.97 36.80 -1.20
N ASN A 365 1.15 36.74 -0.14
CA ASN A 365 1.15 37.76 0.92
C ASN A 365 1.37 37.18 2.34
N PRO A 366 2.32 37.72 3.13
CA PRO A 366 3.32 38.72 2.76
C PRO A 366 4.39 38.16 1.81
N GLU A 367 4.82 38.96 0.82
CA GLU A 367 5.83 38.54 -0.17
C GLU A 367 7.13 38.07 0.48
N ASP A 368 7.66 38.82 1.45
CA ASP A 368 8.93 38.49 2.12
C ASP A 368 8.88 37.13 2.83
N LYS A 369 7.71 36.78 3.39
CA LYS A 369 7.48 35.47 4.02
C LYS A 369 7.64 34.36 2.98
N PHE A 370 6.90 34.44 1.87
CA PHE A 370 6.94 33.39 0.85
C PHE A 370 8.25 33.35 0.06
N ARG A 371 8.95 34.49 -0.09
CA ARG A 371 10.28 34.55 -0.68
C ARG A 371 11.30 33.78 0.16
N ARG A 372 11.22 33.88 1.51
CA ARG A 372 12.02 33.04 2.42
C ARG A 372 11.61 31.57 2.34
N LEU A 373 10.31 31.30 2.41
CA LEU A 373 9.80 29.93 2.46
C LEU A 373 10.15 29.14 1.19
N MET A 374 9.98 29.74 0.01
CA MET A 374 10.21 29.10 -1.29
C MET A 374 11.67 29.09 -1.75
N MET A 375 12.61 29.31 -0.82
CA MET A 375 14.03 29.23 -1.12
C MET A 375 14.46 27.77 -1.23
N ASN A 376 14.91 27.35 -2.41
CA ASN A 376 15.58 26.07 -2.57
C ASN A 376 16.96 26.12 -1.87
N LEU A 377 17.24 25.15 -1.01
CA LEU A 377 18.48 25.07 -0.23
C LEU A 377 19.71 24.67 -1.08
N TYR A 378 19.51 24.19 -2.30
CA TYR A 378 20.57 23.69 -3.18
C TYR A 378 20.30 23.99 -4.69
N PRO A 379 20.06 25.24 -5.09
CA PRO A 379 19.67 25.57 -6.46
C PRO A 379 20.80 25.22 -7.45
N LEU A 380 20.44 24.61 -8.59
CA LEU A 380 21.39 24.08 -9.60
C LEU A 380 22.31 25.13 -10.22
N VAL A 381 21.96 26.42 -10.13
CA VAL A 381 22.71 27.53 -10.72
C VAL A 381 23.76 28.11 -9.74
N SER A 382 23.87 27.56 -8.53
CA SER A 382 24.84 28.05 -7.55
C SER A 382 26.25 27.50 -7.84
N PRO A 383 27.28 28.37 -7.96
CA PRO A 383 28.67 27.97 -8.14
C PRO A 383 29.20 27.04 -7.03
N LYS A 384 28.50 26.96 -5.89
CA LYS A 384 28.87 26.08 -4.77
C LYS A 384 28.57 24.59 -5.05
N PHE A 385 27.73 24.28 -6.04
CA PHE A 385 27.29 22.90 -6.36
C PHE A 385 27.59 22.51 -7.82
N SER A 386 28.59 23.15 -8.45
CA SER A 386 29.07 22.83 -9.81
C SER A 386 30.01 21.61 -9.85
N CYS A 387 30.38 21.02 -8.71
CA CYS A 387 31.24 19.84 -8.63
C CYS A 387 30.51 18.50 -8.83
N PHE A 388 29.24 18.55 -9.25
CA PHE A 388 28.33 17.41 -9.30
C PHE A 388 28.16 16.81 -10.71
N ASP A 389 29.07 17.12 -11.64
CA ASP A 389 28.89 16.88 -13.08
C ASP A 389 29.12 15.44 -13.55
N HIS A 390 29.54 14.51 -12.68
CA HIS A 390 29.84 13.13 -13.06
C HIS A 390 29.27 12.07 -12.11
N PRO A 391 28.30 11.23 -12.54
CA PRO A 391 27.68 10.21 -11.70
C PRO A 391 28.58 9.02 -11.34
N ASN A 392 29.79 8.93 -11.90
CA ASN A 392 30.69 7.79 -11.76
C ASN A 392 32.09 8.12 -11.20
N GLU A 393 32.35 9.37 -10.79
CA GLU A 393 33.61 9.69 -10.09
C GLU A 393 33.45 9.46 -8.57
N PRO A 394 34.46 8.88 -7.89
CA PRO A 394 34.45 8.81 -6.44
C PRO A 394 34.46 10.24 -5.88
N MET A 395 33.41 10.59 -5.13
CA MET A 395 33.25 11.89 -4.48
C MET A 395 34.55 12.28 -3.73
N SER A 396 35.29 13.26 -4.26
CA SER A 396 36.51 13.77 -3.62
C SER A 396 36.20 14.51 -2.31
N GLU A 397 37.22 14.68 -1.47
CA GLU A 397 37.28 15.01 -0.02
C GLU A 397 36.46 16.20 0.57
N SER A 398 35.53 16.81 -0.16
CA SER A 398 34.53 17.71 0.42
C SER A 398 33.14 17.23 0.04
N ASP A 399 32.54 16.36 0.87
CA ASP A 399 31.16 15.90 0.71
C ASP A 399 30.20 17.11 0.74
N PRO A 400 29.69 17.59 -0.42
CA PRO A 400 28.87 18.79 -0.47
C PRO A 400 27.46 18.52 0.07
N VAL A 401 27.05 17.25 0.13
CA VAL A 401 25.84 16.81 0.84
C VAL A 401 26.05 16.98 2.34
N ALA A 402 27.24 16.65 2.87
CA ALA A 402 27.58 16.94 4.27
C ALA A 402 27.66 18.46 4.56
N GLN A 403 28.16 19.28 3.64
CA GLN A 403 28.14 20.74 3.80
C GLN A 403 26.72 21.30 3.80
N LEU A 404 25.85 20.80 2.91
CA LEU A 404 24.44 21.16 2.90
C LEU A 404 23.77 20.75 4.20
N ILE A 405 23.97 19.50 4.66
CA ILE A 405 23.49 19.00 5.97
C ILE A 405 23.94 19.89 7.12
N ASN A 406 25.21 20.33 7.13
CA ASN A 406 25.75 21.19 8.16
C ASN A 406 25.23 22.64 8.09
N SER A 407 24.69 23.06 6.94
CA SER A 407 24.11 24.38 6.73
C SER A 407 22.60 24.45 7.00
N LEU A 408 21.98 23.30 7.24
CA LEU A 408 20.56 23.19 7.57
C LEU A 408 20.26 23.81 8.95
N PRO A 409 19.07 24.42 9.15
CA PRO A 409 18.72 25.02 10.41
C PRO A 409 18.74 24.01 11.58
N PRO A 410 19.12 24.43 12.80
CA PRO A 410 19.35 23.56 13.96
C PRO A 410 18.12 22.79 14.48
N GLY A 411 16.92 23.05 13.94
CA GLY A 411 15.66 22.36 14.29
C GLY A 411 15.43 21.01 13.57
N ILE A 412 16.30 20.61 12.63
CA ILE A 412 16.19 19.33 11.88
C ILE A 412 16.66 18.12 12.73
N SER A 413 16.77 18.30 14.05
CA SER A 413 17.36 17.39 15.04
C SER A 413 16.67 16.03 15.22
N SER A 414 15.54 15.77 14.55
CA SER A 414 14.82 14.49 14.63
C SER A 414 15.07 13.54 13.44
N VAL A 415 15.56 14.04 12.29
CA VAL A 415 15.76 13.23 11.08
C VAL A 415 17.17 12.66 11.05
N SER A 416 17.35 11.37 10.74
CA SER A 416 18.69 10.79 10.68
C SER A 416 19.50 11.41 9.53
N GLN A 417 20.79 11.72 9.78
CA GLN A 417 21.68 12.23 8.73
C GLN A 417 21.73 11.29 7.51
N SER A 418 21.55 9.98 7.70
CA SER A 418 21.45 8.98 6.62
C SER A 418 20.22 9.13 5.72
N GLU A 419 19.05 9.40 6.30
CA GLU A 419 17.82 9.62 5.53
C GLU A 419 17.89 10.91 4.74
N LEU A 420 18.43 11.97 5.35
CA LEU A 420 18.57 13.26 4.71
C LEU A 420 19.59 13.21 3.55
N ARG A 421 20.71 12.49 3.74
CA ARG A 421 21.64 12.16 2.64
C ARG A 421 20.96 11.40 1.51
N SER A 422 20.12 10.43 1.83
CA SER A 422 19.42 9.61 0.84
C SER A 422 18.37 10.41 0.06
N ALA A 423 17.63 11.31 0.72
CA ALA A 423 16.68 12.20 0.07
C ALA A 423 17.38 13.18 -0.89
N LEU A 424 18.45 13.83 -0.43
CA LEU A 424 19.27 14.71 -1.26
C LEU A 424 19.89 13.97 -2.45
N LYS A 425 20.39 12.75 -2.23
CA LYS A 425 20.92 11.91 -3.30
C LYS A 425 19.85 11.50 -4.31
N ARG A 426 18.63 11.18 -3.88
CA ARG A 426 17.51 10.86 -4.80
C ARG A 426 17.12 12.06 -5.66
N SER A 427 16.95 13.23 -5.05
CA SER A 427 16.70 14.47 -5.80
C SER A 427 17.86 14.75 -6.78
N TRP A 428 19.09 14.50 -6.36
CA TRP A 428 20.27 14.60 -7.21
C TRP A 428 20.36 13.52 -8.31
N GLN A 429 19.85 12.30 -8.13
CA GLN A 429 19.87 11.28 -9.18
C GLN A 429 18.78 11.52 -10.22
N ALA A 430 17.60 12.01 -9.79
CA ALA A 430 16.56 12.48 -10.69
C ALA A 430 17.08 13.59 -11.64
N ARG A 431 17.99 14.46 -11.14
CA ARG A 431 18.73 15.51 -11.87
C ARG A 431 19.46 15.03 -13.15
N PHE A 432 19.97 13.81 -13.18
CA PHE A 432 20.96 13.38 -14.20
C PHE A 432 20.62 12.08 -14.93
N CYS A 433 19.79 11.22 -14.36
CA CYS A 433 19.33 10.00 -15.04
C CYS A 433 18.07 10.23 -15.88
N GLY A 434 17.26 11.26 -15.56
CA GLY A 434 15.99 11.54 -16.27
C GLY A 434 16.12 12.15 -17.67
N ASN A 435 17.31 12.61 -18.09
CA ASN A 435 17.52 13.27 -19.38
C ASN A 435 18.13 12.37 -20.47
N SER A 436 18.37 11.08 -20.21
CA SER A 436 19.01 10.20 -21.20
C SER A 436 18.07 9.61 -22.26
N ASN A 437 16.76 9.90 -22.23
CA ASN A 437 15.79 9.32 -23.18
C ASN A 437 15.13 10.35 -24.11
N SER A 438 15.74 11.51 -24.32
CA SER A 438 15.31 12.46 -25.35
C SER A 438 16.34 12.68 -26.45
N VAL A 439 17.02 11.62 -26.92
CA VAL A 439 17.67 11.57 -28.24
C VAL A 439 17.72 10.12 -28.71
N ASP A 440 16.68 9.67 -29.40
CA ASP A 440 16.69 8.89 -30.66
C ASP A 440 15.30 8.30 -30.97
#